data_AF-A0A4R6WI72-F1
#
_entry.id   AF-A0A4R6WI72-F1
#
_cell.length_a   1.000
_cell.length_b   1.000
_cell.length_c   1.000
_cell.angle_alpha   90.00
_cell.angle_beta   90.00
_cell.angle_gamma   90.00
#
_symmetry.space_group_name_H-M   'P 1'
#
loop_
_entity.id
_entity.type
_entity.pdbx_description
1 polymer ?
#
loop_
_entity_poly.entity_id
_entity_poly.type
_entity_poly.pdbx_seq_one_letter_code
_entity_poly.pdbx_strand_id
1 'polypeptide(L)'
;MQRLYFTIILLFFLFSSCSKQKPKGILSEKEMTELMTEVSLIDAYLNTLPIDSGRKVMPVLYNHAFEKFKLDSVSFVQNLDYYLGNPLLTEKIYTNINTALAEEDKVYQREDSIRNAVVQDSMQRVMRLQRYTAMMKEMISNVHRDTTSYTYVLSGTDFLTKAELHLNAYGIQVPVITPPLPAVPKQEEEVKADTAATGEKLDTIPKKKVLRKPTN
;
A
#
# COMPACT_ATOMS: atom_id res chain seq x y z
N MET A 1 1.74 77.28 34.46
CA MET A 1 1.39 75.89 34.81
C MET A 1 0.09 75.40 34.17
N GLN A 2 -1.02 76.17 34.18
CA GLN A 2 -2.32 75.72 33.65
C GLN A 2 -2.35 75.41 32.14
N ARG A 3 -1.59 76.14 31.31
CA ARG A 3 -1.54 75.89 29.85
C ARG A 3 -0.89 74.55 29.47
N LEU A 4 0.00 74.03 30.30
CA LEU A 4 0.74 72.78 30.06
C LEU A 4 -0.14 71.54 30.32
N TYR A 5 -1.07 71.63 31.28
CA TYR A 5 -2.06 70.58 31.52
C TYR A 5 -3.04 70.42 30.36
N PHE A 6 -3.51 71.53 29.77
CA PHE A 6 -4.38 71.47 28.59
C PHE A 6 -3.69 70.82 27.38
N THR A 7 -2.41 71.11 27.15
CA THR A 7 -1.67 70.47 26.06
C THR A 7 -1.45 68.97 26.28
N ILE A 8 -1.21 68.53 27.51
CA ILE A 8 -1.03 67.11 27.83
C ILE A 8 -2.35 66.34 27.68
N ILE A 9 -3.48 66.92 28.13
CA ILE A 9 -4.81 66.32 27.97
C ILE A 9 -5.19 66.21 26.49
N LEU A 10 -4.91 67.25 25.70
CA LEU A 10 -5.15 67.21 24.25
C LEU A 10 -4.31 66.12 23.57
N LEU A 11 -3.04 65.97 23.96
CA LEU A 11 -2.14 64.95 23.41
C LEU A 11 -2.61 63.53 23.77
N PHE A 12 -3.14 63.34 24.98
CA PHE A 12 -3.69 62.06 25.43
C PHE A 12 -4.95 61.66 24.64
N PHE A 13 -5.84 62.62 24.37
CA PHE A 13 -7.03 62.37 23.52
C PHE A 13 -6.67 62.06 22.07
N LEU A 14 -5.63 62.70 21.51
CA LEU A 14 -5.12 62.39 20.17
C LEU A 14 -4.54 60.97 20.09
N PHE A 15 -3.87 60.49 21.14
CA PHE A 15 -3.33 59.13 21.19
C PHE A 15 -4.42 58.06 21.37
N SER A 16 -5.47 58.36 22.14
CA SER A 16 -6.57 57.43 22.40
C SER A 16 -7.50 57.24 21.19
N SER A 17 -7.57 58.23 20.28
CA SER A 17 -8.41 58.17 19.09
C SER A 17 -7.92 57.16 18.02
N CYS A 18 -6.70 56.62 18.15
CA CYS A 18 -6.15 55.64 17.21
C CYS A 18 -6.26 54.21 17.76
N SER A 19 -7.41 53.84 18.30
CA SER A 19 -7.74 52.44 18.58
C SER A 19 -8.75 51.95 17.52
N LYS A 20 -8.25 51.26 16.49
CA LYS A 20 -9.12 50.55 15.53
C LYS A 20 -9.77 49.37 16.26
N GLN A 21 -10.91 49.61 16.88
CA GLN A 21 -11.72 48.54 17.47
C GLN A 21 -12.32 47.72 16.33
N LYS A 22 -12.30 46.38 16.48
CA LYS A 22 -12.98 45.49 15.52
C LYS A 22 -14.48 45.84 15.50
N PRO A 23 -15.09 45.99 14.31
CA PRO A 23 -16.53 46.18 14.23
C PRO A 23 -17.26 44.99 14.87
N LYS A 24 -18.42 45.24 15.49
CA LYS A 24 -19.28 44.16 16.00
C LYS A 24 -19.79 43.35 14.82
N GLY A 25 -19.81 42.01 14.95
CA GLY A 25 -20.30 41.10 13.91
C GLY A 25 -19.23 40.60 12.92
N ILE A 26 -17.96 40.98 13.12
CA ILE A 26 -16.84 40.40 12.36
C ILE A 26 -16.39 39.10 13.01
N LEU A 27 -16.31 38.04 12.20
CA LEU A 27 -15.78 36.72 12.55
C LEU A 27 -14.37 36.83 13.12
N SER A 28 -13.96 35.88 13.95
CA SER A 28 -12.55 35.75 14.30
C SER A 28 -11.72 35.39 13.06
N GLU A 29 -10.42 35.66 13.11
CA GLU A 29 -9.52 35.35 12.00
C GLU A 29 -9.54 33.85 11.66
N LYS A 30 -9.64 33.01 12.70
CA LYS A 30 -9.75 31.55 12.57
C LYS A 30 -11.04 31.15 11.85
N GLU A 31 -12.19 31.67 12.29
CA GLU A 31 -13.46 31.36 11.65
C GLU A 31 -13.51 31.88 10.20
N MET A 32 -12.92 33.06 9.94
CA MET A 32 -12.81 33.57 8.57
C MET A 32 -11.92 32.68 7.69
N THR A 33 -10.80 32.18 8.22
CA THR A 33 -9.97 31.23 7.48
C THR A 33 -10.72 29.94 7.18
N GLU A 34 -11.47 29.38 8.14
CA GLU A 34 -12.27 28.17 7.95
C GLU A 34 -13.45 28.38 6.98
N LEU A 35 -14.07 29.56 6.99
CA LEU A 35 -15.12 29.93 6.04
C LEU A 35 -14.55 30.02 4.62
N MET A 36 -13.42 30.71 4.46
CA MET A 36 -12.81 30.92 3.15
C MET A 36 -12.18 29.65 2.57
N THR A 37 -11.69 28.73 3.41
CA THR A 37 -11.29 27.39 2.94
C THR A 37 -12.50 26.62 2.41
N GLU A 38 -13.64 26.64 3.11
CA GLU A 38 -14.86 25.98 2.67
C GLU A 38 -15.42 26.59 1.38
N VAL A 39 -15.44 27.92 1.27
CA VAL A 39 -15.81 28.61 0.03
C VAL A 39 -14.89 28.22 -1.12
N SER A 40 -13.58 28.18 -0.89
CA SER A 40 -12.60 27.79 -1.92
C SER A 40 -12.80 26.34 -2.39
N LEU A 41 -13.16 25.44 -1.48
CA LEU A 41 -13.49 24.05 -1.79
C LEU A 41 -14.80 23.94 -2.60
N ILE A 42 -15.82 24.71 -2.22
CA ILE A 42 -17.08 24.79 -2.97
C ILE A 42 -16.81 25.30 -4.39
N ASP A 43 -16.04 26.38 -4.54
CA ASP A 43 -15.65 26.92 -5.85
C ASP A 43 -14.85 25.91 -6.68
N ALA A 44 -13.88 25.23 -6.08
CA ALA A 44 -13.12 24.19 -6.74
C ALA A 44 -14.02 23.05 -7.22
N TYR A 45 -14.95 22.59 -6.38
CA TYR A 45 -15.92 21.57 -6.74
C TYR A 45 -16.84 22.04 -7.88
N LEU A 46 -17.41 23.24 -7.79
CA LEU A 46 -18.29 23.81 -8.82
C LEU A 46 -17.60 23.90 -10.18
N ASN A 47 -16.31 24.21 -10.22
CA ASN A 47 -15.52 24.23 -11.44
C ASN A 47 -15.30 22.85 -12.09
N THR A 48 -15.53 21.75 -11.36
CA THR A 48 -15.50 20.39 -11.92
C THR A 48 -16.81 19.99 -12.61
N LEU A 49 -17.91 20.72 -12.37
CA LEU A 49 -19.22 20.40 -12.93
C LEU A 49 -19.48 21.15 -14.24
N PRO A 50 -20.32 20.58 -15.13
CA PRO A 50 -20.93 21.35 -16.22
C PRO A 50 -21.72 22.55 -15.67
N ILE A 51 -21.74 23.65 -16.42
CA ILE A 51 -22.34 24.94 -16.01
C ILE A 51 -23.79 24.77 -15.51
N ASP A 52 -24.61 23.99 -16.22
CA ASP A 52 -26.03 23.81 -15.86
C ASP A 52 -26.19 23.06 -14.54
N SER A 53 -25.36 22.04 -14.30
CA SER A 53 -25.34 21.30 -13.04
C SER A 53 -24.81 22.15 -11.90
N GLY A 54 -23.72 22.89 -12.13
CA GLY A 54 -23.13 23.81 -11.17
C GLY A 54 -24.13 24.85 -10.68
N ARG A 55 -24.85 25.52 -11.59
CA ARG A 55 -25.88 26.50 -11.25
C ARG A 55 -26.99 25.95 -10.36
N LYS A 56 -27.36 24.68 -10.53
CA LYS A 56 -28.41 24.05 -9.73
C LYS A 56 -27.95 23.76 -8.30
N VAL A 57 -26.70 23.33 -8.11
CA VAL A 57 -26.18 22.92 -6.79
C VAL A 57 -25.55 24.07 -6.00
N MET A 58 -25.06 25.10 -6.70
CA MET A 58 -24.36 26.25 -6.10
C MET A 58 -25.11 26.90 -4.93
N PRO A 59 -26.41 27.25 -5.04
CA PRO A 59 -27.11 27.90 -3.92
C PRO A 59 -27.17 27.03 -2.67
N VAL A 60 -27.32 25.71 -2.84
CA VAL A 60 -27.40 24.76 -1.72
C VAL A 60 -26.07 24.67 -0.98
N LEU A 61 -24.95 24.63 -1.72
CA LEU A 61 -23.61 24.54 -1.14
C LEU A 61 -23.25 25.80 -0.36
N TYR A 62 -23.46 26.99 -0.93
CA TYR A 62 -23.18 28.24 -0.23
C TYR A 62 -24.09 28.48 0.96
N ASN A 63 -25.38 28.10 0.86
CA ASN A 63 -26.29 28.19 2.01
C ASN A 63 -25.81 27.31 3.17
N HIS A 64 -25.35 26.10 2.90
CA HIS A 64 -24.79 25.22 3.93
C HIS A 64 -23.56 25.85 4.61
N ALA A 65 -22.64 26.43 3.83
CA ALA A 65 -21.50 27.16 4.38
C ALA A 65 -21.95 28.33 5.27
N PHE A 66 -22.89 29.16 4.81
CA PHE A 66 -23.40 30.29 5.59
C PHE A 66 -24.12 29.85 6.88
N GLU A 67 -24.89 28.78 6.85
CA GLU A 67 -25.55 28.21 8.02
C GLU A 67 -24.53 27.73 9.07
N LYS A 68 -23.46 27.06 8.63
CA LYS A 68 -22.39 26.55 9.51
C LYS A 68 -21.73 27.67 10.31
N PHE A 69 -21.50 28.83 9.69
CA PHE A 69 -20.89 30.00 10.33
C PHE A 69 -21.90 31.03 10.86
N LYS A 70 -23.21 30.73 10.78
CA LYS A 70 -24.31 31.61 11.20
C LYS A 70 -24.24 33.00 10.56
N LEU A 71 -23.96 33.02 9.26
CA LEU A 71 -23.84 34.24 8.47
C LEU A 71 -25.09 34.46 7.61
N ASP A 72 -25.48 35.71 7.48
CA ASP A 72 -26.33 36.21 6.41
C ASP A 72 -25.45 36.80 5.30
N SER A 73 -26.00 36.87 4.08
CA SER A 73 -25.42 37.53 2.91
C SER A 73 -24.80 38.90 3.21
N VAL A 74 -25.50 39.76 3.96
CA VAL A 74 -25.00 41.09 4.34
C VAL A 74 -23.81 40.98 5.28
N SER A 75 -23.89 40.10 6.29
CA SER A 75 -22.80 39.89 7.24
C SER A 75 -21.56 39.27 6.57
N PHE A 76 -21.75 38.43 5.56
CA PHE A 76 -20.67 37.85 4.78
C PHE A 76 -19.90 38.94 4.02
N VAL A 77 -20.60 39.83 3.33
CA VAL A 77 -19.98 40.96 2.62
C VAL A 77 -19.22 41.87 3.59
N GLN A 78 -19.79 42.16 4.78
CA GLN A 78 -19.10 42.95 5.80
C GLN A 78 -17.80 42.29 6.30
N ASN A 79 -17.82 40.98 6.48
CA ASN A 79 -16.63 40.21 6.85
C ASN A 79 -15.59 40.24 5.73
N LEU A 80 -16.03 40.08 4.48
CA LEU A 80 -15.18 40.13 3.31
C LEU A 80 -14.50 41.50 3.18
N ASP A 81 -15.26 42.59 3.30
CA ASP A 81 -14.74 43.96 3.23
C ASP A 81 -13.73 44.25 4.35
N TYR A 82 -13.97 43.75 5.56
CA TYR A 82 -13.06 43.93 6.69
C TYR A 82 -11.71 43.24 6.47
N TYR A 83 -11.73 42.00 5.97
CA TYR A 83 -10.53 41.18 5.82
C TYR A 83 -9.78 41.42 4.50
N LEU A 84 -10.50 41.69 3.41
CA LEU A 84 -9.93 42.02 2.10
C LEU A 84 -9.59 43.51 1.95
N GLY A 85 -10.19 44.38 2.76
CA GLY A 85 -9.88 45.81 2.77
C GLY A 85 -8.52 46.16 3.40
N ASN A 86 -7.85 45.20 4.06
CA ASN A 86 -6.53 45.39 4.66
C ASN A 86 -5.54 44.33 4.14
N PRO A 87 -4.56 44.72 3.30
CA PRO A 87 -3.60 43.79 2.70
C PRO A 87 -2.87 42.89 3.71
N LEU A 88 -2.55 43.41 4.90
CA LEU A 88 -1.85 42.63 5.93
C LEU A 88 -2.74 41.54 6.53
N LEU A 89 -4.03 41.80 6.69
CA LEU A 89 -4.99 40.79 7.16
C LEU A 89 -5.29 39.77 6.05
N THR A 90 -5.40 40.25 4.81
CA THR A 90 -5.61 39.42 3.63
C THR A 90 -4.48 38.41 3.48
N GLU A 91 -3.22 38.87 3.48
CA GLU A 91 -2.05 37.99 3.39
C GLU A 91 -2.09 36.91 4.47
N LYS A 92 -2.32 37.31 5.72
CA LYS A 92 -2.38 36.39 6.86
C LYS A 92 -3.47 35.33 6.72
N ILE A 93 -4.66 35.71 6.25
CA ILE A 93 -5.75 34.77 6.01
C ILE A 93 -5.40 33.81 4.89
N TYR A 94 -4.92 34.31 3.76
CA TYR A 94 -4.54 33.45 2.63
C TYR A 94 -3.39 32.51 2.96
N THR A 95 -2.41 32.93 3.76
CA THR A 95 -1.37 32.01 4.24
C THR A 95 -1.97 30.88 5.07
N ASN A 96 -2.91 31.19 5.97
CA ASN A 96 -3.56 30.20 6.82
C ASN A 96 -4.46 29.25 6.01
N ILE A 97 -5.20 29.76 5.02
CA ILE A 97 -6.00 28.97 4.07
C ILE A 97 -5.10 27.96 3.34
N ASN A 98 -3.98 28.43 2.79
CA ASN A 98 -3.04 27.58 2.07
C ASN A 98 -2.43 26.51 2.98
N THR A 99 -2.10 26.85 4.23
CA THR A 99 -1.59 25.86 5.19
C THR A 99 -2.65 24.81 5.52
N ALA A 100 -3.91 25.21 5.74
CA ALA A 100 -4.99 24.28 6.03
C ALA A 100 -5.25 23.31 4.87
N LEU A 101 -5.33 23.83 3.64
CA LEU A 101 -5.50 23.01 2.45
C LEU A 101 -4.32 22.06 2.22
N ALA A 102 -3.08 22.53 2.46
CA ALA A 102 -1.89 21.69 2.33
C ALA A 102 -1.84 20.58 3.39
N GLU A 103 -2.39 20.80 4.58
CA GLU A 103 -2.53 19.77 5.60
C GLU A 103 -3.57 18.73 5.22
N GLU A 104 -4.74 19.15 4.72
CA GLU A 104 -5.77 18.24 4.22
C GLU A 104 -5.26 17.40 3.05
N ASP A 105 -4.58 18.02 2.07
CA ASP A 105 -4.01 17.32 0.91
C ASP A 105 -3.00 16.23 1.33
N LYS A 106 -2.15 16.50 2.33
CA LYS A 106 -1.22 15.50 2.85
C LYS A 106 -1.93 14.29 3.45
N VAL A 107 -3.07 14.50 4.11
CA VAL A 107 -3.88 13.39 4.66
C VAL A 107 -4.42 12.53 3.52
N TYR A 108 -5.00 13.16 2.49
CA TYR A 108 -5.51 12.44 1.32
C TYR A 108 -4.41 11.68 0.55
N GLN A 109 -3.25 12.31 0.31
CA GLN A 109 -2.12 11.65 -0.33
C GLN A 109 -1.64 10.44 0.46
N ARG A 110 -1.59 10.54 1.80
CA ARG A 110 -1.20 9.42 2.65
C ARG A 110 -2.20 8.28 2.54
N GLU A 111 -3.49 8.56 2.62
CA GLU A 111 -4.54 7.54 2.48
C GLU A 111 -4.50 6.86 1.11
N ASP A 112 -4.34 7.64 0.03
CA ASP A 112 -4.24 7.12 -1.32
C ASP A 112 -3.01 6.23 -1.50
N SER A 113 -1.86 6.65 -0.96
CA SER A 113 -0.63 5.85 -1.01
C SER A 113 -0.79 4.46 -0.36
N ILE A 114 -1.50 4.39 0.76
CA ILE A 114 -1.76 3.14 1.49
C ILE A 114 -2.71 2.26 0.69
N ARG A 115 -3.81 2.83 0.16
CA ARG A 115 -4.78 2.11 -0.67
C ARG A 115 -4.11 1.56 -1.92
N ASN A 116 -3.32 2.39 -2.61
CA ASN A 116 -2.60 1.98 -3.80
C ASN A 116 -1.61 0.85 -3.49
N ALA A 117 -0.84 0.92 -2.40
CA ALA A 117 0.06 -0.17 -2.00
C ALA A 117 -0.67 -1.51 -1.82
N VAL A 118 -1.86 -1.50 -1.20
CA VAL A 118 -2.69 -2.70 -1.03
C VAL A 118 -3.22 -3.22 -2.38
N VAL A 119 -3.72 -2.32 -3.23
CA VAL A 119 -4.19 -2.67 -4.57
C VAL A 119 -3.06 -3.27 -5.41
N GLN A 120 -1.87 -2.66 -5.39
CA GLN A 120 -0.70 -3.15 -6.11
C GLN A 120 -0.28 -4.55 -5.63
N ASP A 121 -0.23 -4.80 -4.31
CA ASP A 121 0.08 -6.14 -3.78
C ASP A 121 -0.92 -7.19 -4.29
N SER A 122 -2.22 -6.88 -4.23
CA SER A 122 -3.27 -7.78 -4.72
C SER A 122 -3.13 -8.07 -6.22
N MET A 123 -2.83 -7.04 -7.02
CA MET A 123 -2.62 -7.17 -8.47
C MET A 123 -1.37 -7.99 -8.78
N GLN A 124 -0.26 -7.75 -8.08
CA GLN A 124 0.98 -8.51 -8.26
C GLN A 124 0.78 -9.99 -7.96
N ARG A 125 0.00 -10.32 -6.93
CA ARG A 125 -0.33 -11.71 -6.59
C ARG A 125 -1.13 -12.38 -7.71
N VAL A 126 -2.15 -11.71 -8.24
CA VAL A 126 -2.96 -12.23 -9.35
C VAL A 126 -2.12 -12.41 -10.61
N MET A 127 -1.31 -11.42 -10.97
CA MET A 127 -0.43 -11.47 -12.15
C MET A 127 0.58 -12.63 -12.05
N ARG A 128 1.12 -12.88 -10.85
CA ARG A 128 2.01 -14.03 -10.61
C ARG A 128 1.30 -15.36 -10.87
N LEU A 129 0.08 -15.52 -10.35
CA LEU A 129 -0.70 -16.73 -10.55
C LEU A 129 -1.02 -16.94 -12.03
N GLN A 130 -1.44 -15.88 -12.73
CA GLN A 130 -1.68 -15.93 -14.18
C GLN A 130 -0.42 -16.37 -14.95
N ARG A 131 0.75 -15.80 -14.63
CA ARG A 131 2.03 -16.20 -15.23
C ARG A 131 2.33 -17.69 -15.03
N TYR A 132 2.13 -18.21 -13.82
CA TYR A 132 2.33 -19.64 -13.57
C TYR A 132 1.35 -20.53 -14.33
N THR A 133 0.07 -20.13 -14.42
CA THR A 133 -0.90 -20.89 -15.22
C THR A 133 -0.56 -20.90 -16.70
N ALA A 134 -0.07 -19.78 -17.24
CA ALA A 134 0.37 -19.68 -18.63
C ALA A 134 1.59 -20.55 -18.89
N MET A 135 2.61 -20.49 -18.01
CA MET A 135 3.81 -21.32 -18.09
C MET A 135 3.49 -22.82 -18.03
N MET A 136 2.60 -23.24 -17.11
CA MET A 136 2.18 -24.63 -17.00
C MET A 136 1.45 -25.09 -18.27
N LYS A 137 0.55 -24.25 -18.81
CA LYS A 137 -0.15 -24.53 -20.07
C LYS A 137 0.83 -24.70 -21.22
N GLU A 138 1.83 -23.84 -21.31
CA GLU A 138 2.89 -23.91 -22.32
C GLU A 138 3.71 -25.19 -22.18
N MET A 139 4.12 -25.54 -20.96
CA MET A 139 4.86 -26.78 -20.70
C MET A 139 4.05 -28.01 -21.14
N ILE A 140 2.75 -28.06 -20.84
CA ILE A 140 1.87 -29.17 -21.24
C ILE A 140 1.67 -29.20 -22.77
N SER A 141 1.48 -28.04 -23.40
CA SER A 141 1.20 -27.93 -24.84
C SER A 141 2.43 -28.22 -25.70
N ASN A 142 3.62 -27.85 -25.21
CA ASN A 142 4.88 -27.92 -25.95
C ASN A 142 5.82 -29.00 -25.40
N VAL A 143 5.29 -30.03 -24.73
CA VAL A 143 6.10 -31.20 -24.32
C VAL A 143 6.68 -31.81 -25.58
N HIS A 144 7.99 -31.62 -25.77
CA HIS A 144 8.74 -32.40 -26.74
C HIS A 144 8.77 -33.82 -26.19
N ARG A 145 8.27 -34.80 -26.95
CA ARG A 145 8.52 -36.20 -26.59
C ARG A 145 10.02 -36.39 -26.75
N ASP A 146 10.72 -36.61 -25.63
CA ASP A 146 12.13 -36.96 -25.66
C ASP A 146 12.30 -38.14 -26.62
N THR A 147 12.99 -37.90 -27.73
CA THR A 147 13.25 -38.92 -28.75
C THR A 147 14.30 -39.93 -28.29
N THR A 148 14.93 -39.68 -27.15
CA THR A 148 15.92 -40.57 -26.55
C THR A 148 15.24 -41.56 -25.61
N SER A 149 15.45 -42.85 -25.85
CA SER A 149 15.03 -43.90 -24.91
C SER A 149 15.79 -43.73 -23.59
N TYR A 150 15.09 -43.44 -22.51
CA TYR A 150 15.68 -43.31 -21.18
C TYR A 150 16.17 -44.69 -20.70
N THR A 151 17.47 -44.96 -20.86
CA THR A 151 18.08 -46.22 -20.41
C THR A 151 18.55 -46.11 -18.97
N TYR A 152 18.65 -47.24 -18.26
CA TYR A 152 19.07 -47.27 -16.85
C TYR A 152 20.42 -46.59 -16.61
N VAL A 153 21.36 -46.71 -17.55
CA VAL A 153 22.69 -46.08 -17.47
C VAL A 153 22.58 -44.55 -17.52
N LEU A 154 21.78 -44.02 -18.44
CA LEU A 154 21.49 -42.59 -18.54
C LEU A 154 20.84 -42.07 -17.26
N SER A 155 19.90 -42.82 -16.67
CA SER A 155 19.28 -42.44 -15.40
C SER A 155 20.26 -42.34 -14.23
N GLY A 156 21.27 -43.20 -14.20
CA GLY A 156 22.26 -43.22 -13.12
C GLY A 156 23.20 -42.01 -13.16
N THR A 157 23.44 -41.45 -14.35
CA THR A 157 24.37 -40.33 -14.55
C THR A 157 23.69 -38.97 -14.71
N ASP A 158 22.42 -38.93 -15.16
CA ASP A 158 21.71 -37.70 -15.55
C ASP A 158 21.68 -36.64 -14.42
N PHE A 159 21.38 -37.08 -13.19
CA PHE A 159 21.38 -36.19 -12.03
C PHE A 159 22.76 -35.60 -11.76
N LEU A 160 23.80 -36.43 -11.78
CA LEU A 160 25.18 -36.02 -11.51
C LEU A 160 25.66 -35.02 -12.57
N THR A 161 25.34 -35.28 -13.84
CA THR A 161 25.70 -34.38 -14.95
C THR A 161 24.95 -33.05 -14.88
N LYS A 162 23.64 -33.04 -14.58
CA LYS A 162 22.86 -31.80 -14.48
C LYS A 162 23.20 -30.96 -13.26
N ALA A 163 23.69 -31.60 -12.20
CA ALA A 163 24.16 -30.93 -10.99
C ALA A 163 25.64 -30.51 -11.07
N GLU A 164 26.32 -30.70 -12.21
CA GLU A 164 27.75 -30.43 -12.42
C GLU A 164 28.68 -31.18 -11.44
N LEU A 165 28.19 -32.30 -10.89
CA LEU A 165 28.93 -33.16 -9.97
C LEU A 165 29.67 -34.23 -10.77
N HIS A 166 30.92 -33.94 -11.14
CA HIS A 166 31.79 -34.90 -11.81
C HIS A 166 32.42 -35.87 -10.80
N LEU A 167 31.70 -36.92 -10.43
CA LEU A 167 32.35 -38.06 -9.77
C LEU A 167 33.10 -38.87 -10.84
N ASN A 168 34.43 -38.79 -10.84
CA ASN A 168 35.29 -39.76 -11.52
C ASN A 168 35.27 -41.08 -10.72
N ALA A 169 34.10 -41.70 -10.60
CA ALA A 169 33.98 -43.05 -10.07
C ALA A 169 34.36 -44.02 -11.19
N TYR A 170 35.53 -44.63 -11.05
CA TYR A 170 35.95 -45.75 -11.87
C TYR A 170 34.85 -46.82 -11.89
N GLY A 171 34.17 -46.95 -13.04
CA GLY A 171 33.30 -48.08 -13.41
C GLY A 171 31.97 -48.16 -12.68
N ILE A 172 30.88 -47.75 -13.36
CA ILE A 172 29.57 -48.36 -13.11
C ILE A 172 29.70 -49.82 -13.55
N GLN A 173 29.95 -50.74 -12.62
CA GLN A 173 29.85 -52.16 -12.89
C GLN A 173 28.36 -52.49 -13.05
N VAL A 174 27.90 -52.56 -14.30
CA VAL A 174 26.61 -53.18 -14.59
C VAL A 174 26.77 -54.66 -14.28
N PRO A 175 26.01 -55.24 -13.32
CA PRO A 175 26.05 -56.68 -13.15
C PRO A 175 25.59 -57.29 -14.47
N VAL A 176 26.49 -58.01 -15.14
CA VAL A 176 26.13 -58.82 -16.30
C VAL A 176 25.19 -59.89 -15.77
N ILE A 177 23.89 -59.74 -16.03
CA ILE A 177 22.95 -60.85 -15.88
C ILE A 177 23.33 -61.82 -17.00
N THR A 178 24.21 -62.77 -16.69
CA THR A 178 24.46 -63.90 -17.57
C THR A 178 23.16 -64.67 -17.70
N PRO A 179 22.66 -64.96 -18.92
CA PRO A 179 21.50 -65.82 -19.06
C PRO A 179 21.88 -67.18 -18.43
N PRO A 180 20.98 -67.79 -17.63
CA PRO A 180 21.31 -69.04 -16.96
C PRO A 180 21.62 -70.12 -18.01
N LEU A 181 22.84 -70.66 -17.96
CA LEU A 181 23.23 -71.86 -18.70
C LEU A 181 22.26 -73.01 -18.35
N PRO A 182 21.85 -73.85 -19.32
CA PRO A 182 20.90 -74.92 -19.06
C PRO A 182 21.46 -75.90 -18.02
N ALA A 183 20.64 -76.20 -17.01
CA ALA A 183 21.01 -76.98 -15.85
C ALA A 183 21.43 -78.42 -16.21
N VAL A 184 22.64 -78.81 -15.79
CA VAL A 184 23.05 -80.22 -15.67
C VAL A 184 22.72 -80.69 -14.25
N PRO A 185 22.18 -81.91 -14.02
CA PRO A 185 21.54 -82.26 -12.76
C PRO A 185 22.52 -82.62 -11.63
N LYS A 186 22.24 -82.03 -10.46
CA LYS A 186 22.46 -82.45 -9.06
C LYS A 186 23.47 -83.57 -8.73
N GLN A 187 24.31 -83.28 -7.73
CA GLN A 187 24.52 -84.16 -6.58
C GLN A 187 24.53 -83.35 -5.27
N GLU A 188 23.85 -83.89 -4.26
CA GLU A 188 23.66 -83.40 -2.89
C GLU A 188 24.83 -83.83 -1.98
N GLU A 189 25.20 -82.99 -1.00
CA GLU A 189 25.69 -83.31 0.38
C GLU A 189 26.21 -81.99 1.00
N GLU A 190 25.57 -81.30 1.96
CA GLU A 190 25.19 -81.56 3.36
C GLU A 190 26.12 -80.82 4.38
N VAL A 191 25.49 -80.29 5.44
CA VAL A 191 26.03 -79.93 6.78
C VAL A 191 26.36 -78.45 7.12
N LYS A 192 25.40 -77.82 7.86
CA LYS A 192 25.42 -77.05 9.15
C LYS A 192 26.59 -76.11 9.49
N ALA A 193 26.51 -75.12 10.39
CA ALA A 193 25.53 -74.22 11.05
C ALA A 193 26.36 -73.41 12.10
N ASP A 194 25.82 -72.29 12.59
CA ASP A 194 26.22 -71.53 13.81
C ASP A 194 27.41 -70.54 13.65
N THR A 195 27.48 -69.31 14.19
CA THR A 195 26.77 -68.61 15.28
C THR A 195 27.03 -67.07 15.24
N ALA A 196 26.13 -66.29 15.86
CA ALA A 196 26.32 -65.02 16.61
C ALA A 196 26.72 -63.71 15.87
N ALA A 197 25.80 -62.72 15.73
CA ALA A 197 25.46 -61.61 16.65
C ALA A 197 26.22 -60.29 16.27
N THR A 198 25.58 -59.14 16.03
CA THR A 198 25.21 -58.15 17.08
C THR A 198 24.57 -56.88 16.45
N GLY A 199 23.51 -56.33 17.08
CA GLY A 199 23.20 -54.89 17.21
C GLY A 199 22.39 -54.19 16.11
N GLU A 200 21.10 -53.85 16.27
CA GLU A 200 20.57 -52.58 16.85
C GLU A 200 21.12 -51.30 16.18
N LYS A 201 20.38 -50.29 15.67
CA LYS A 201 18.98 -49.84 15.74
C LYS A 201 18.60 -49.05 14.48
N LEU A 202 17.30 -49.06 14.20
CA LEU A 202 16.61 -48.26 13.20
C LEU A 202 16.03 -47.01 13.91
N ASP A 203 16.58 -45.83 13.71
CA ASP A 203 16.02 -44.59 14.25
C ASP A 203 15.28 -43.79 13.16
N THR A 204 13.96 -43.93 13.21
CA THR A 204 12.96 -43.12 12.51
C THR A 204 12.81 -41.74 13.15
N ILE A 205 12.89 -40.66 12.37
CA ILE A 205 12.52 -39.30 12.83
C ILE A 205 11.07 -38.97 12.38
N PRO A 206 10.19 -38.47 13.28
CA PRO A 206 8.75 -38.38 13.04
C PRO A 206 8.31 -37.11 12.29
N LYS A 207 7.40 -37.27 11.31
CA LYS A 207 6.63 -36.17 10.69
C LYS A 207 5.54 -35.66 11.64
N LYS A 208 5.66 -34.43 12.12
CA LYS A 208 4.61 -33.70 12.85
C LYS A 208 3.54 -33.20 11.86
N LYS A 209 2.34 -33.77 11.95
CA LYS A 209 1.15 -33.41 11.16
C LYS A 209 0.44 -32.23 11.86
N VAL A 210 0.42 -31.04 11.24
CA VAL A 210 -0.40 -29.92 11.71
C VAL A 210 -1.69 -29.90 10.90
N LEU A 211 -2.76 -30.38 11.52
CA LEU A 211 -4.14 -30.26 11.05
C LEU A 211 -4.62 -28.82 11.29
N ARG A 212 -5.07 -28.11 10.25
CA ARG A 212 -5.88 -26.90 10.40
C ARG A 212 -7.35 -27.27 10.19
N LYS A 213 -8.20 -27.01 11.20
CA LYS A 213 -9.66 -27.10 11.11
C LYS A 213 -10.23 -25.90 10.33
N PRO A 214 -11.30 -26.07 9.54
CA PRO A 214 -12.09 -24.96 9.02
C PRO A 214 -13.10 -24.47 10.08
N THR A 215 -13.17 -23.16 10.27
CA THR A 215 -14.22 -22.47 11.03
C THR A 215 -15.35 -22.07 10.07
N ASN A 216 -16.57 -22.45 10.43
CA ASN A 216 -17.78 -21.67 10.15
C ASN A 216 -18.06 -20.82 11.39
#